data_AF-A0A975F7Z8-F1
#
_entry.id   AF-A0A975F7Z8-F1
#
_cell.length_a   1.000
_cell.length_b   1.000
_cell.length_c   1.000
_cell.angle_alpha   90.00
_cell.angle_beta   90.00
_cell.angle_gamma   90.00
#
_symmetry.space_group_name_H-M   'P 1'
#
loop_
_entity.id
_entity.type
_entity.pdbx_description
1 polymer ?
#
loop_
_entity_poly.entity_id
_entity_poly.type
_entity_poly.pdbx_seq_one_letter_code
_entity_poly.pdbx_strand_id
1 'polypeptide(L)'
;MSTDKAFFVQRLNDHIQYLGKVTNTLKGQGNFQGTNCHQCKLGTWIDNEGTHAIAHASPALQQQFAELVAKHELFHDFSNEALVKHQSGDHLNSRRAMTEMHKLSGQLVNLLLSMDRQAHRQAA
;
A
#
# COMPACT_ATOMS: atom_id res chain seq x y z
N MET A 1 -6.41 -22.28 -7.10
CA MET A 1 -6.64 -20.82 -7.23
C MET A 1 -5.41 -20.25 -7.90
N SER A 2 -5.55 -19.65 -9.08
CA SER A 2 -4.41 -19.06 -9.79
C SER A 2 -3.87 -17.89 -8.98
N THR A 3 -2.82 -18.13 -8.20
CA THR A 3 -1.87 -17.09 -7.84
C THR A 3 -1.28 -16.60 -9.15
N ASP A 4 -1.93 -15.58 -9.72
CA ASP A 4 -1.47 -14.92 -10.92
C ASP A 4 0.00 -14.55 -10.65
N LYS A 5 0.93 -15.07 -11.47
CA LYS A 5 2.38 -15.04 -11.20
C LYS A 5 2.94 -13.62 -11.01
N ALA A 6 2.12 -12.58 -11.16
CA ALA A 6 2.51 -11.19 -11.00
C ALA A 6 1.64 -10.44 -9.97
N PHE A 7 0.92 -11.12 -9.05
CA PHE A 7 0.00 -10.46 -8.13
C PHE A 7 0.64 -9.28 -7.37
N PHE A 8 1.76 -9.50 -6.68
CA PHE A 8 2.41 -8.45 -5.88
C PHE A 8 2.99 -7.33 -6.75
N VAL A 9 3.53 -7.66 -7.93
CA VAL A 9 3.99 -6.67 -8.91
C VAL A 9 2.83 -5.82 -9.46
N GLN A 10 1.66 -6.42 -9.70
CA GLN A 10 0.48 -5.66 -10.11
C GLN A 10 0.02 -4.73 -8.97
N ARG A 11 0.01 -5.21 -7.72
CA ARG A 11 -0.34 -4.37 -6.55
C ARG A 11 0.65 -3.23 -6.33
N LEU A 12 1.94 -3.45 -6.61
CA LEU A 12 2.96 -2.40 -6.62
C LEU A 12 2.64 -1.32 -7.66
N ASN A 13 2.24 -1.69 -8.88
CA ASN A 13 1.84 -0.72 -9.90
C ASN A 13 0.58 0.05 -9.49
N ASP A 14 -0.45 -0.64 -8.96
CA ASP A 14 -1.66 0.00 -8.44
C ASP A 14 -1.30 1.05 -7.35
N HIS A 15 -0.38 0.73 -6.46
CA HIS A 15 0.14 1.63 -5.40
C HIS A 15 0.88 2.84 -5.94
N ILE A 16 1.77 2.67 -6.92
CA ILE A 16 2.51 3.80 -7.54
C ILE A 16 1.54 4.77 -8.22
N GLN A 17 0.50 4.25 -8.90
CA GLN A 17 -0.52 5.09 -9.52
C GLN A 17 -1.33 5.86 -8.48
N TYR A 18 -1.68 5.22 -7.36
CA TYR A 18 -2.34 5.89 -6.24
C TYR A 18 -1.48 7.03 -5.68
N LEU A 19 -0.20 6.76 -5.40
CA LEU A 19 0.74 7.76 -4.90
C LEU A 19 0.86 8.96 -5.85
N GLY A 20 0.88 8.71 -7.15
CA GLY A 20 0.87 9.75 -8.18
C GLY A 20 -0.38 10.64 -8.10
N LYS A 21 -1.57 10.05 -7.96
CA LYS A 21 -2.82 10.80 -7.80
C LYS A 21 -2.82 11.68 -6.55
N VAL A 22 -2.40 11.15 -5.41
CA VAL A 22 -2.28 11.93 -4.16
C VAL A 22 -1.30 13.09 -4.36
N THR A 23 -0.09 12.80 -4.87
CA THR A 23 0.96 13.81 -5.09
C THR A 23 0.49 14.92 -6.03
N ASN A 24 -0.24 14.58 -7.09
CA ASN A 24 -0.77 15.56 -8.03
C ASN A 24 -1.84 16.44 -7.38
N THR A 25 -2.77 15.87 -6.61
CA THR A 25 -3.75 16.66 -5.85
C THR A 25 -3.07 17.62 -4.88
N LEU A 26 -2.05 17.17 -4.13
CA LEU A 26 -1.31 18.02 -3.19
C LEU A 26 -0.52 19.15 -3.87
N LYS A 27 -0.27 19.05 -5.17
CA LYS A 27 0.31 20.11 -6.02
C LYS A 27 -0.75 21.02 -6.66
N GLY A 28 -2.03 20.83 -6.36
CA GLY A 28 -3.14 21.53 -7.01
C GLY A 28 -3.47 21.03 -8.42
N GLN A 29 -2.96 19.85 -8.81
CA GLN A 29 -3.09 19.27 -10.15
C GLN A 29 -4.08 18.09 -10.16
N GLY A 30 -5.24 18.27 -9.54
CA GLY A 30 -6.28 17.23 -9.43
C GLY A 30 -7.16 17.42 -8.21
N ASN A 31 -8.10 16.49 -8.01
CA ASN A 31 -9.07 16.50 -6.92
C ASN A 31 -9.27 15.10 -6.30
N PHE A 32 -8.25 14.25 -6.38
CA PHE A 32 -8.33 12.90 -5.81
C PHE A 32 -8.48 12.95 -4.29
N GLN A 33 -9.46 12.22 -3.75
CA GLN A 33 -9.83 12.26 -2.33
C GLN A 33 -9.35 11.05 -1.52
N GLY A 34 -8.41 10.27 -2.07
CA GLY A 34 -7.93 9.06 -1.42
C GLY A 34 -8.92 7.90 -1.61
N THR A 35 -8.58 6.78 -0.99
CA THR A 35 -9.40 5.57 -0.96
C THR A 35 -9.15 4.86 0.37
N ASN A 36 -10.17 4.20 0.91
CA ASN A 36 -9.99 3.35 2.10
C ASN A 36 -9.02 2.19 1.78
N CYS A 37 -8.15 1.81 2.72
CA CYS A 37 -7.18 0.73 2.53
C CYS A 37 -7.87 -0.59 2.11
N HIS A 38 -9.03 -0.93 2.69
CA HIS A 38 -9.80 -2.15 2.40
C HIS A 38 -10.45 -2.15 1.00
N GLN A 39 -10.59 -0.97 0.38
CA GLN A 39 -11.21 -0.80 -0.94
C GLN A 39 -10.20 -0.82 -2.09
N CYS A 40 -8.89 -0.82 -1.80
CA CYS A 40 -7.88 -1.03 -2.83
C CYS A 40 -7.74 -2.53 -3.12
N LYS A 41 -7.28 -2.90 -4.32
CA LYS A 41 -7.15 -4.32 -4.71
C LYS A 41 -6.28 -5.14 -3.74
N LEU A 42 -5.27 -4.51 -3.13
CA LEU A 42 -4.43 -5.17 -2.13
C LEU A 42 -5.21 -5.38 -0.82
N GLY A 43 -5.89 -4.36 -0.31
CA GLY A 43 -6.69 -4.46 0.93
C GLY A 43 -7.84 -5.44 0.78
N THR A 44 -8.60 -5.38 -0.32
CA THR A 44 -9.65 -6.35 -0.59
C THR A 44 -9.10 -7.78 -0.64
N TRP A 45 -7.90 -7.98 -1.20
CA TRP A 45 -7.27 -9.29 -1.17
C TRP A 45 -6.83 -9.70 0.25
N ILE A 46 -6.24 -8.79 1.03
CA ILE A 46 -5.86 -9.03 2.44
C ILE A 46 -7.07 -9.52 3.25
N ASP A 47 -8.21 -8.82 3.12
CA ASP A 47 -9.42 -9.09 3.88
C ASP A 47 -10.09 -10.42 3.52
N ASN A 48 -9.99 -10.84 2.25
CA ASN A 48 -10.72 -12.01 1.76
C ASN A 48 -9.85 -13.27 1.64
N GLU A 49 -8.69 -13.17 1.01
CA GLU A 49 -7.88 -14.33 0.61
C GLU A 49 -6.49 -14.34 1.24
N GLY A 50 -5.93 -13.17 1.54
CA GLY A 50 -4.52 -13.01 1.91
C GLY A 50 -4.14 -13.79 3.16
N THR A 51 -4.97 -13.71 4.21
CA THR A 51 -4.76 -14.46 5.46
C THR A 51 -4.73 -15.96 5.23
N HIS A 52 -5.61 -16.50 4.39
CA HIS A 52 -5.64 -17.91 4.05
C HIS A 52 -4.44 -18.31 3.19
N ALA A 53 -4.06 -17.46 2.23
CA ALA A 53 -2.92 -17.70 1.33
C ALA A 53 -1.58 -17.80 2.08
N ILE A 54 -1.42 -17.08 3.19
CA ILE A 54 -0.19 -17.05 4.00
C ILE A 54 -0.25 -17.93 5.25
N ALA A 55 -1.40 -18.54 5.58
CA ALA A 55 -1.59 -19.33 6.80
C ALA A 55 -0.62 -20.52 6.93
N HIS A 56 -0.22 -21.11 5.81
CA HIS A 56 0.72 -22.25 5.78
C HIS A 56 2.14 -21.86 5.34
N ALA A 57 2.43 -20.56 5.22
CA ALA A 57 3.75 -20.08 4.90
C ALA A 57 4.73 -20.21 6.09
N SER A 58 6.02 -19.96 5.82
CA SER A 58 7.02 -19.91 6.88
C SER A 58 6.72 -18.76 7.88
N PRO A 59 7.14 -18.88 9.15
CA PRO A 59 6.95 -17.82 10.14
C PRO A 59 7.50 -16.46 9.70
N ALA A 60 8.61 -16.46 8.95
CA ALA A 60 9.20 -15.25 8.38
C ALA A 60 8.26 -14.57 7.36
N LEU A 61 7.59 -15.34 6.49
CA LEU A 61 6.65 -14.77 5.51
C LEU A 61 5.37 -14.29 6.20
N GLN A 62 4.90 -15.00 7.23
CA GLN A 62 3.77 -14.54 8.06
C GLN A 62 4.08 -13.20 8.76
N GLN A 63 5.28 -13.07 9.31
CA GLN A 63 5.73 -11.81 9.92
C GLN A 63 5.81 -10.67 8.89
N GLN A 64 6.34 -10.94 7.69
CA GLN A 64 6.38 -9.96 6.61
C GLN A 64 4.98 -9.57 6.13
N PHE A 65 4.05 -10.51 6.08
CA PHE A 65 2.65 -10.23 5.76
C PHE A 65 2.00 -9.33 6.81
N ALA A 66 2.18 -9.62 8.11
CA ALA A 66 1.68 -8.76 9.17
C ALA A 66 2.28 -7.34 9.09
N GLU A 67 3.57 -7.24 8.77
CA GLU A 67 4.22 -5.94 8.54
C GLU A 67 3.65 -5.22 7.31
N LEU A 68 3.38 -5.93 6.21
CA LEU A 68 2.73 -5.37 5.02
C LEU A 68 1.37 -4.77 5.36
N VAL A 69 0.53 -5.52 6.08
CA VAL A 69 -0.82 -5.08 6.49
C VAL A 69 -0.74 -3.79 7.31
N ALA A 70 0.06 -3.78 8.37
CA ALA A 70 0.18 -2.62 9.26
C ALA A 70 0.70 -1.37 8.53
N LYS A 71 1.70 -1.52 7.65
CA LYS A 71 2.23 -0.38 6.88
C LYS A 71 1.25 0.10 5.80
N HIS A 72 0.46 -0.81 5.24
CA HIS A 72 -0.53 -0.50 4.22
C HIS A 72 -1.64 0.38 4.79
N GLU A 73 -2.14 0.02 5.98
CA GLU A 73 -3.12 0.84 6.73
C GLU A 73 -2.56 2.23 7.01
N LEU A 74 -1.37 2.32 7.64
CA LEU A 74 -0.74 3.60 7.95
C LEU A 74 -0.49 4.46 6.71
N PHE A 75 -0.10 3.85 5.58
CA PHE A 75 0.09 4.58 4.33
C PHE A 75 -1.20 5.26 3.86
N HIS A 76 -2.32 4.55 3.92
CA HIS A 76 -3.63 5.11 3.55
C HIS A 76 -4.07 6.19 4.53
N ASP A 77 -3.84 6.01 5.83
CA ASP A 77 -4.14 7.01 6.85
C ASP A 77 -3.39 8.32 6.61
N PHE A 78 -2.06 8.26 6.42
CA PHE A 78 -1.27 9.47 6.12
C PHE A 78 -1.61 10.08 4.76
N SER A 79 -1.97 9.27 3.76
CA SER A 79 -2.43 9.78 2.47
C SER A 79 -3.72 10.60 2.63
N ASN A 80 -4.68 10.06 3.39
CA ASN A 80 -5.96 10.71 3.65
C ASN A 80 -5.77 11.97 4.51
N GLU A 81 -4.93 11.90 5.54
CA GLU A 81 -4.57 13.07 6.35
C GLU A 81 -3.96 14.17 5.49
N ALA A 82 -3.00 13.83 4.62
CA ALA A 82 -2.35 14.82 3.75
C ALA A 82 -3.37 15.55 2.86
N LEU A 83 -4.33 14.80 2.29
CA LEU A 83 -5.40 15.35 1.44
C LEU A 83 -6.37 16.22 2.22
N VAL A 84 -6.85 15.77 3.38
CA VAL A 84 -7.76 16.53 4.25
C VAL A 84 -7.13 17.84 4.70
N LYS A 85 -5.87 17.79 5.16
CA LYS A 85 -5.11 18.98 5.58
C LYS A 85 -4.84 19.93 4.41
N HIS A 86 -4.58 19.39 3.23
CA HIS A 86 -4.42 20.21 2.02
C HIS A 86 -5.72 20.96 1.69
N GLN A 87 -6.86 20.25 1.72
CA GLN A 87 -8.16 20.82 1.42
C GLN A 87 -8.57 21.90 2.44
N SER A 88 -8.17 21.76 3.71
CA SER A 88 -8.42 22.76 4.75
C SER A 88 -7.41 23.93 4.76
N GLY A 89 -6.46 23.98 3.83
CA GLY A 89 -5.40 25.01 3.78
C GLY A 89 -4.28 24.84 4.81
N ASP A 90 -4.25 23.73 5.56
CA ASP A 90 -3.19 23.41 6.52
C ASP A 90 -2.00 22.78 5.79
N HIS A 91 -1.29 23.60 5.02
CA HIS A 91 -0.20 23.16 4.16
C HIS A 91 0.99 22.58 4.94
N LEU A 92 1.22 23.03 6.18
CA LEU A 92 2.31 22.51 7.01
C LEU A 92 2.05 21.06 7.42
N ASN A 93 0.87 20.77 7.98
CA ASN A 93 0.55 19.40 8.38
C ASN A 93 0.30 18.49 7.18
N SER A 94 -0.26 19.03 6.08
CA SER A 94 -0.35 18.31 4.81
C SER A 94 1.04 17.83 4.34
N ARG A 95 2.06 18.70 4.38
CA ARG A 95 3.43 18.35 3.99
C ARG A 95 4.08 17.33 4.94
N ARG A 96 3.79 17.40 6.24
CA ARG A 96 4.26 16.41 7.22
C ARG A 96 3.67 15.04 6.94
N ALA A 97 2.35 14.94 6.80
CA ALA A 97 1.66 13.70 6.45
C ALA A 97 2.15 13.13 5.11
N MET A 98 2.36 13.99 4.10
CA MET A 98 2.94 13.59 2.81
C MET A 98 4.35 12.99 2.96
N THR A 99 5.16 13.51 3.88
CA THR A 99 6.52 12.99 4.13
C THR A 99 6.47 11.58 4.73
N GLU A 100 5.62 11.35 5.73
CA GLU A 100 5.43 10.02 6.31
C GLU A 100 4.82 9.03 5.29
N MET A 101 3.86 9.50 4.49
CA MET A 101 3.29 8.72 3.38
C MET A 101 4.38 8.25 2.40
N HIS A 102 5.31 9.13 1.98
CA HIS A 102 6.40 8.74 1.07
C HIS A 102 7.37 7.74 1.70
N LYS A 103 7.70 7.90 2.98
CA LYS A 103 8.53 6.96 3.73
C LYS A 103 7.89 5.58 3.79
N LEU A 104 6.61 5.51 4.16
CA LEU A 104 5.85 4.26 4.19
C LEU A 104 5.71 3.64 2.81
N SER A 105 5.52 4.45 1.78
CA SER A 105 5.48 3.98 0.39
C SER A 105 6.76 3.24 0.00
N GLY A 106 7.94 3.78 0.30
CA GLY A 106 9.21 3.09 0.06
C GLY A 106 9.32 1.76 0.79
N GLN A 107 8.82 1.69 2.03
CA GLN A 107 8.78 0.45 2.81
C GLN A 107 7.83 -0.59 2.19
N LEU A 108 6.64 -0.17 1.77
CA LEU A 108 5.65 -1.03 1.11
C LEU A 108 6.17 -1.60 -0.21
N VAL A 109 6.84 -0.78 -1.03
CA VAL A 109 7.46 -1.24 -2.28
C VAL A 109 8.46 -2.37 -2.01
N ASN A 110 9.31 -2.21 -0.99
CA ASN A 110 10.29 -3.23 -0.63
C ASN A 110 9.64 -4.53 -0.12
N LEU A 111 8.57 -4.42 0.68
CA LEU A 111 7.82 -5.57 1.17
C LEU A 111 7.15 -6.34 0.04
N LEU A 112 6.44 -5.65 -0.86
CA LEU A 112 5.77 -6.27 -2.00
C LEU A 112 6.77 -7.01 -2.89
N LEU A 113 7.92 -6.40 -3.21
CA LEU A 113 8.97 -7.03 -4.00
C LEU A 113 9.64 -8.22 -3.27
N SER A 114 9.79 -8.13 -1.96
CA SER A 114 10.32 -9.24 -1.16
C SER A 114 9.38 -10.43 -1.17
N MET A 115 8.08 -10.20 -0.94
CA MET A 115 7.06 -11.23 -0.92
C MET A 115 6.86 -11.88 -2.28
N ASP A 116 6.91 -11.09 -3.37
CA ASP A 116 6.88 -11.60 -4.75
C ASP A 116 8.01 -12.61 -5.01
N ARG A 117 9.25 -12.24 -4.66
CA ARG A 117 10.40 -13.14 -4.79
C ARG A 117 10.25 -14.42 -3.98
N GLN A 118 9.66 -14.35 -2.78
CA GLN A 118 9.46 -15.53 -1.94
C GLN A 118 8.35 -16.44 -2.47
N ALA A 119 7.24 -15.87 -2.93
CA ALA A 119 6.16 -16.61 -3.57
C ALA A 119 6.65 -17.36 -4.82
N HIS A 120 7.52 -16.74 -5.61
CA HIS A 120 8.15 -17.40 -6.76
C HIS A 120 9.12 -18.53 -6.39
N ARG A 121 9.86 -18.40 -5.29
CA ARG A 121 10.78 -19.45 -4.82
C ARG A 121 10.07 -20.66 -4.22
N GLN A 122 8.84 -20.49 -3.71
CA GLN A 122 8.03 -21.60 -3.18
C GLN A 122 7.27 -22.37 -4.26
N ALA A 123 7.12 -21.79 -5.45
CA ALA A 123 6.41 -22.39 -6.58
C ALA A 123 7.33 -23.10 -7.60
N ALA A 124 8.65 -23.10 -7.36
CA ALA A 124 9.69 -23.74 -8.17
C ALA A 124 10.30 -24.93 -7.42
#